data_AF-A0A836QRQ2-F1
#
_entry.id   AF-A0A836QRQ2-F1
#
_cell.length_a   1.000
_cell.length_b   1.000
_cell.length_c   1.000
_cell.angle_alpha   90.00
_cell.angle_beta   90.00
_cell.angle_gamma   90.00
#
_symmetry.space_group_name_H-M   'P 1'
#
loop_
_entity.id
_entity.type
_entity.pdbx_description
1 polymer ?
#
loop_
_entity_poly.entity_id
_entity_poly.type
_entity_poly.pdbx_seq_one_letter_code
_entity_poly.pdbx_strand_id
1 'polypeptide(L)'
;MLDMGLGGFRIGDYEGELMPGTEFLVDGLGMTEEVIIAVRIDCAVACRLGNKLGAGFVELDSQSYDVIDALMMRKKKFFEKMKNK
;
A
#
# COMPACT_ATOMS: atom_id res chain seq x y z
N MET A 1 3.75 1.35 10.55
CA MET A 1 3.21 0.03 10.11
C MET A 1 2.40 0.18 8.83
N LEU A 2 2.65 -0.62 7.78
CA LEU A 2 1.91 -0.63 6.52
C LEU A 2 0.98 -1.85 6.42
N ASP A 3 -0.29 -1.59 6.11
CA ASP A 3 -1.28 -2.62 5.78
C ASP A 3 -1.93 -2.31 4.44
N MET A 4 -2.05 -3.30 3.55
CA MET A 4 -2.46 -3.08 2.15
C MET A 4 -3.38 -4.21 1.69
N GLY A 5 -4.37 -3.87 0.88
CA GLY A 5 -5.29 -4.77 0.22
C GLY A 5 -5.68 -4.23 -1.16
N LEU A 6 -6.55 -4.94 -1.87
CA LEU A 6 -6.95 -4.57 -3.24
C LEU A 6 -7.77 -3.27 -3.33
N GLY A 7 -8.29 -2.75 -2.22
CA GLY A 7 -9.01 -1.47 -2.18
C GLY A 7 -8.14 -0.28 -1.78
N GLY A 8 -6.89 -0.49 -1.37
CA GLY A 8 -6.03 0.57 -0.86
C GLY A 8 -5.10 0.13 0.27
N PHE A 9 -4.61 1.10 1.04
CA PHE A 9 -3.64 0.85 2.10
C PHE A 9 -3.80 1.80 3.29
N ARG A 10 -3.16 1.42 4.40
CA ARG A 10 -3.07 2.17 5.64
C ARG A 10 -1.62 2.26 6.08
N ILE A 11 -1.16 3.47 6.37
CA ILE A 11 0.17 3.76 6.93
C ILE A 11 -0.03 4.26 8.36
N GLY A 12 0.68 3.65 9.31
CA GLY A 12 0.60 4.00 10.72
C GLY A 12 1.50 5.15 11.17
N ASP A 13 2.57 5.43 10.43
CA ASP A 13 3.64 6.38 10.78
C ASP A 13 3.91 7.33 9.61
N TYR A 14 2.83 7.86 9.04
CA TYR A 14 2.87 8.81 7.94
C TYR A 14 3.22 10.21 8.44
N GLU A 15 4.40 10.70 8.05
CA GLU A 15 4.91 12.03 8.42
C GLU A 15 4.58 13.14 7.41
N GLY A 16 4.02 12.78 6.25
CA GLY A 16 3.68 13.76 5.21
C GLY A 16 2.41 14.56 5.48
N GLU A 17 2.04 15.41 4.52
CA GLU A 17 0.97 16.41 4.67
C GLU A 17 -0.33 16.09 3.92
N LEU A 18 -0.44 14.90 3.33
CA LEU A 18 -1.65 14.47 2.61
C LEU A 18 -2.91 14.54 3.50
N MET A 19 -3.97 15.17 2.99
CA MET A 19 -5.23 15.42 3.70
C MET A 19 -6.38 14.61 3.09
N PRO A 20 -7.45 14.27 3.85
CA PRO A 20 -8.62 13.60 3.30
C PRO A 20 -9.18 14.29 2.05
N GLY A 21 -9.51 13.51 1.02
CA GLY A 21 -9.96 13.98 -0.29
C GLY A 21 -8.82 14.39 -1.24
N THR A 22 -7.56 14.41 -0.79
CA THR A 22 -6.42 14.66 -1.68
C THR A 22 -6.20 13.46 -2.58
N GLU A 23 -6.13 13.70 -3.89
CA GLU A 23 -5.68 12.73 -4.87
C GLU A 23 -4.16 12.79 -5.01
N PHE A 24 -3.54 11.62 -5.17
CA PHE A 24 -2.10 11.49 -5.33
C PHE A 24 -1.76 10.22 -6.12
N LEU A 25 -0.60 10.21 -6.73
CA LEU A 25 -0.09 9.06 -7.47
C LEU A 25 0.87 8.25 -6.61
N VAL A 26 0.67 6.93 -6.58
CA VAL A 26 1.69 5.97 -6.16
C VAL A 26 2.42 5.47 -7.41
N ASP A 27 3.71 5.76 -7.48
CA ASP A 27 4.59 5.42 -8.62
C ASP A 27 5.52 4.21 -8.34
N GLY A 28 5.50 3.71 -7.10
CA GLY A 28 6.32 2.58 -6.69
C GLY A 28 5.77 1.83 -5.49
N LEU A 29 5.87 0.50 -5.51
CA LEU A 29 5.53 -0.38 -4.38
C LEU A 29 6.67 -1.35 -4.11
N GLY A 30 7.01 -1.52 -2.83
CA GLY A 30 8.09 -2.41 -2.40
C GLY A 30 7.83 -3.01 -1.04
N MET A 31 8.42 -4.18 -0.76
CA MET A 31 8.45 -4.74 0.61
C MET A 31 9.52 -4.06 1.48
N THR A 32 10.54 -3.50 0.83
CA THR A 32 11.70 -2.84 1.45
C THR A 32 12.06 -1.62 0.61
N GLU A 33 12.79 -0.67 1.20
CA GLU A 33 13.25 0.53 0.50
C GLU A 33 14.20 0.21 -0.66
N GLU A 34 14.91 -0.92 -0.59
CA GLU A 34 15.86 -1.36 -1.61
C GLU A 34 15.21 -2.02 -2.84
N VAL A 35 13.96 -2.49 -2.72
CA VAL A 35 13.28 -3.28 -3.77
C VAL A 35 11.91 -2.67 -4.03
N ILE A 36 11.90 -1.66 -4.91
CA ILE A 36 10.71 -0.95 -5.35
C ILE A 36 10.39 -1.36 -6.79
N ILE A 37 9.16 -1.78 -7.03
CA ILE A 37 8.60 -2.09 -8.34
C ILE A 37 7.84 -0.86 -8.80
N ALA A 38 8.16 -0.35 -9.99
CA ALA A 38 7.45 0.76 -10.60
C ALA A 38 6.00 0.38 -10.91
N VAL A 39 5.06 1.22 -10.49
CA VAL A 39 3.63 1.09 -10.74
C VAL A 39 3.05 2.47 -11.07
N ARG A 40 1.78 2.54 -11.46
CA ARG A 40 1.07 3.81 -11.57
C ARG A 40 -0.33 3.64 -11.05
N ILE A 41 -0.56 4.06 -9.80
CA ILE A 41 -1.84 3.86 -9.12
C ILE A 41 -2.34 5.20 -8.62
N ASP A 42 -3.43 5.68 -9.23
CA ASP A 42 -4.11 6.87 -8.77
C ASP A 42 -4.86 6.55 -7.47
N CYS A 43 -4.59 7.33 -6.43
CA CYS A 43 -5.08 7.11 -5.08
C CYS A 43 -5.80 8.36 -4.55
N ALA A 44 -6.74 8.16 -3.64
CA ALA A 44 -7.37 9.24 -2.89
C ALA A 44 -7.26 8.97 -1.39
N VAL A 45 -6.94 10.01 -0.61
CA VAL A 45 -6.90 9.90 0.84
C VAL A 45 -8.32 9.76 1.38
N ALA A 46 -8.64 8.61 1.95
CA ALA A 46 -9.93 8.34 2.56
C ALA A 46 -10.02 8.90 3.99
N CYS A 47 -8.94 8.80 4.77
CA CYS A 47 -8.93 9.31 6.14
C CYS A 47 -7.51 9.62 6.64
N ARG A 48 -7.44 10.54 7.62
CA ARG A 48 -6.22 10.85 8.38
C ARG A 48 -6.55 10.95 9.86
N LEU A 49 -5.74 10.30 10.70
CA LEU A 49 -5.85 10.36 12.16
C LEU A 49 -4.46 10.43 12.79
N GLY A 50 -4.02 11.65 13.14
CA GLY A 50 -2.65 11.88 13.60
C GLY A 50 -1.63 11.52 12.51
N ASN A 51 -0.71 10.62 12.83
CA ASN A 51 0.27 10.05 11.89
C ASN A 51 -0.27 8.84 11.10
N LYS A 52 -1.57 8.53 11.22
CA LYS A 52 -2.18 7.45 10.44
C LYS A 52 -2.81 8.00 9.17
N LEU A 53 -2.52 7.37 8.04
CA LEU A 53 -3.10 7.66 6.74
C LEU A 53 -3.84 6.41 6.24
N GLY A 54 -5.06 6.60 5.74
CA GLY A 54 -5.78 5.61 4.94
C GLY A 54 -6.05 6.16 3.56
N ALA A 55 -5.64 5.42 2.52
CA ALA A 55 -5.85 5.80 1.13
C ALA A 55 -6.50 4.65 0.36
N GLY A 56 -7.40 5.00 -0.56
CA GLY A 56 -8.04 4.06 -1.47
C GLY A 56 -7.44 4.16 -2.86
N PHE A 57 -7.42 3.05 -3.60
CA PHE A 57 -7.10 3.05 -5.02
C PHE A 57 -8.32 3.55 -5.81
N VAL A 58 -8.12 4.55 -6.66
CA VAL A 58 -9.15 5.13 -7.53
C VAL A 58 -9.26 4.31 -8.81
N GLU A 59 -8.11 4.06 -9.44
CA GLU A 59 -7.99 3.20 -10.60
C GLU A 59 -6.79 2.28 -10.42
N LEU A 60 -6.98 1.01 -10.80
CA LEU A 60 -5.95 -0.01 -10.68
C LEU A 60 -5.90 -0.81 -11.97
N ASP A 61 -4.82 -0.63 -12.73
CA ASP A 61 -4.58 -1.41 -13.94
C ASP A 61 -4.17 -2.85 -13.61
N SER A 62 -4.22 -3.73 -14.62
CA SER A 62 -3.94 -5.15 -14.43
C SER A 62 -2.50 -5.40 -13.92
N GLN A 63 -1.53 -4.60 -14.39
CA GLN A 63 -0.14 -4.76 -13.98
C GLN A 63 0.03 -4.42 -12.49
N SER A 64 -0.53 -3.30 -12.04
CA SER A 64 -0.47 -2.85 -10.66
C SER A 64 -1.24 -3.79 -9.73
N TYR A 65 -2.36 -4.34 -10.20
CA TYR A 65 -3.09 -5.40 -9.52
C TYR A 65 -2.20 -6.63 -9.27
N ASP A 66 -1.54 -7.15 -10.31
CA ASP A 66 -0.67 -8.33 -10.22
C ASP A 66 0.50 -8.09 -9.24
N VAL A 67 1.07 -6.88 -9.24
CA VAL A 67 2.12 -6.49 -8.30
C VAL A 67 1.61 -6.51 -6.86
N ILE A 68 0.45 -5.92 -6.59
CA ILE A 68 -0.15 -5.91 -5.25
C ILE A 68 -0.43 -7.33 -4.78
N ASP A 69 -1.05 -8.16 -5.63
CA ASP A 69 -1.40 -9.54 -5.29
C ASP A 69 -0.15 -10.37 -4.98
N ALA A 70 0.90 -10.24 -5.80
CA ALA A 70 2.18 -10.91 -5.56
C ALA A 70 2.82 -10.49 -4.22
N LEU A 71 2.79 -9.18 -3.89
CA LEU A 71 3.30 -8.66 -2.62
C LEU A 71 2.49 -9.19 -1.43
N MET A 72 1.15 -9.25 -1.54
CA MET A 72 0.27 -9.79 -0.51
C MET A 72 0.48 -11.30 -0.29
N MET A 73 0.57 -12.08 -1.37
CA MET A 73 0.84 -13.52 -1.28
C MET A 73 2.20 -13.80 -0.63
N ARG A 74 3.22 -13.01 -0.95
CA ARG A 74 4.55 -13.12 -0.34
C ARG A 74 4.51 -12.79 1.14
N LYS A 75 3.79 -11.73 1.54
CA LYS A 75 3.54 -11.37 2.94
C LYS A 75 2.84 -12.53 3.68
N LYS A 76 1.79 -13.12 3.09
CA LYS A 76 1.06 -14.26 3.67
C LYS A 76 1.98 -15.47 3.93
N LYS A 77 2.75 -15.90 2.92
CA LYS A 77 3.70 -17.00 3.04
C LYS A 77 4.77 -16.75 4.12
N PHE A 78 5.21 -15.50 4.27
CA PHE A 78 6.17 -15.12 5.31
C PHE A 78 5.57 -15.31 6.71
N PHE A 79 4.36 -14.81 6.95
CA PHE A 79 3.68 -14.97 8.24
C PHE A 79 3.33 -16.42 8.58
N GLU A 80 2.93 -17.23 7.60
CA GLU A 80 2.67 -18.66 7.81
C GLU A 80 3.92 -19.41 8.29
N LYS A 81 5.09 -19.10 7.73
CA LYS A 81 6.37 -19.67 8.20
C LYS A 81 6.73 -19.29 9.64
N MET A 82 6.30 -18.11 10.10
CA MET A 82 6.57 -17.66 11.48
C MET A 82 5.61 -18.27 12.50
N LYS A 83 4.42 -18.73 12.11
CA LYS A 83 3.45 -19.39 13.00
C LYS A 83 3.77 -20.87 13.29
N ASN A 84 4.56 -21.50 12.41
CA ASN A 84 4.99 -22.90 12.54
C ASN A 84 6.36 -23.04 13.22
N LYS A 85 6.82 -22.00 13.91
CA LYS A 85 8.01 -21.98 14.77
C LYS A 85 7.57 -21.71 16.20
#